data_AF-A0A0B7BHE8-F1
#
_entry.id   AF-A0A0B7BHE8-F1
#
_cell.length_a   1.000
_cell.length_b   1.000
_cell.length_c   1.000
_cell.angle_alpha   90.00
_cell.angle_beta   90.00
_cell.angle_gamma   90.00
#
_symmetry.space_group_name_H-M   'P 1'
#
loop_
_entity.id
_entity.type
_entity.pdbx_description
1 polymer ?
#
loop_
_entity_poly.entity_id
_entity_poly.type
_entity_poly.pdbx_seq_one_letter_code
_entity_poly.pdbx_strand_id
1 'polypeptide(L)'
;LCTTTTIQLSTFCFGLCSTTSDMKFFIRYSVLLLAFCVMIGHVSAGGDAALDFQYSANGVYSDRSQVSSEGFLQPKRDLISLKYVPITMKILQGRVTYFEEMLNGVVYRRHLWQISSINNKVNVVIYNFTSSVSADSDLNATVAAITKEDLYGDTDNPASFTELPDGIFEGAVSDYRDSSKSMHPAFHCTFTCNTLIIGVPAVAVEATDQGSYVFTRVKDRFPIP
;
A
#
# COMPACT_ATOMS: atom_id res chain seq x y z
N LEU A 1 9.15 -5.10 8.60
CA LEU A 1 9.52 -4.28 7.41
C LEU A 1 9.98 -5.14 6.25
N CYS A 2 9.55 -4.72 5.06
CA CYS A 2 9.88 -5.26 3.75
C CYS A 2 11.34 -5.04 3.32
N THR A 3 12.26 -5.69 4.02
CA THR A 3 13.65 -5.85 3.61
C THR A 3 13.91 -7.32 3.37
N THR A 4 13.49 -7.86 2.22
CA THR A 4 14.04 -9.12 1.74
C THR A 4 15.42 -8.83 1.16
N THR A 5 16.41 -8.69 2.04
CA THR A 5 17.82 -8.73 1.65
C THR A 5 18.37 -10.06 2.10
N THR A 6 18.25 -11.07 1.24
CA THR A 6 18.99 -12.33 1.38
C THR A 6 20.46 -12.03 1.13
N ILE A 7 21.15 -11.48 2.12
CA ILE A 7 22.60 -11.34 2.06
C ILE A 7 23.18 -12.69 2.45
N GLN A 8 23.96 -13.27 1.54
CA GLN A 8 24.76 -14.47 1.79
C GLN A 8 25.63 -14.25 3.03
N LEU A 9 25.17 -14.80 4.17
CA LEU A 9 25.85 -14.79 5.47
C LEU A 9 27.27 -15.39 5.39
N SER A 10 27.57 -16.13 4.32
CA SER A 10 28.87 -16.75 4.07
C SER A 10 30.01 -15.73 4.01
N THR A 11 29.83 -14.56 3.37
CA THR A 11 30.92 -13.58 3.21
C THR A 11 31.32 -12.92 4.54
N PHE A 12 30.41 -12.83 5.50
CA PHE A 12 30.68 -12.25 6.82
C PHE A 12 31.46 -13.22 7.73
N CYS A 13 31.13 -14.52 7.68
CA CYS A 13 31.86 -15.53 8.45
C CYS A 13 33.30 -15.74 7.98
N PHE A 14 33.60 -15.59 6.69
CA PHE A 14 34.97 -15.72 6.17
C PHE A 14 35.89 -14.55 6.56
N GLY A 15 35.35 -13.36 6.86
CA GLY A 15 36.14 -12.20 7.28
C GLY A 15 36.58 -12.22 8.74
N LEU A 16 35.81 -12.88 9.62
CA LEU A 16 36.10 -13.01 11.04
C LEU A 16 37.25 -14.00 11.34
N CYS A 17 37.63 -14.84 10.38
CA CYS A 17 38.74 -15.79 10.50
C CYS A 17 40.07 -15.26 9.91
N SER A 18 40.13 -14.01 9.45
CA SER A 18 41.39 -13.42 8.98
C SER A 18 42.18 -12.83 10.16
N THR A 19 43.38 -13.36 10.40
CA THR A 19 44.29 -12.95 11.48
C THR A 19 45.02 -11.62 11.23
N THR A 20 44.64 -10.85 10.21
CA THR A 20 45.20 -9.50 9.99
C THR A 20 44.29 -8.46 10.61
N SER A 21 44.68 -7.98 11.79
CA SER A 21 44.17 -6.77 12.44
C SER A 21 44.28 -5.58 11.48
N ASP A 22 43.23 -5.32 10.70
CA ASP A 22 43.11 -4.10 9.93
C ASP A 22 41.92 -3.30 10.49
N MET A 23 42.22 -2.25 11.27
CA MET A 23 41.22 -1.33 11.83
C MET A 23 40.27 -0.80 10.74
N LYS A 24 40.73 -0.71 9.48
CA LYS A 24 39.91 -0.26 8.35
C LYS A 24 38.83 -1.29 7.97
N PHE A 25 39.11 -2.58 8.15
CA PHE A 25 38.13 -3.66 7.93
C PHE A 25 37.07 -3.63 9.03
N PHE A 26 37.48 -3.56 10.30
CA PHE A 26 36.55 -3.46 11.42
C PHE A 26 35.64 -2.22 11.29
N ILE A 27 36.18 -1.04 10.98
CA ILE A 27 35.36 0.17 10.80
C ILE A 27 34.38 0.03 9.62
N ARG A 28 34.81 -0.47 8.46
CA ARG A 28 33.93 -0.61 7.28
C ARG A 28 32.75 -1.53 7.54
N TYR A 29 32.98 -2.69 8.15
CA TYR A 29 31.91 -3.67 8.39
C TYR A 29 31.12 -3.39 9.66
N SER A 30 31.72 -2.80 10.69
CA SER A 30 31.01 -2.43 11.93
C SER A 30 30.10 -1.22 11.74
N VAL A 31 30.47 -0.26 10.88
CA VAL A 31 29.58 0.86 10.53
C VAL A 31 28.41 0.38 9.69
N LEU A 32 28.63 -0.55 8.75
CA LEU A 32 27.54 -1.17 8.00
C LEU A 32 26.64 -2.03 8.90
N LEU A 33 27.21 -2.75 9.86
CA LEU A 33 26.47 -3.53 10.85
C LEU A 33 25.67 -2.63 11.80
N LEU A 34 26.25 -1.53 12.29
CA LEU A 34 25.55 -0.56 13.14
C LEU A 34 24.46 0.18 12.35
N ALA A 35 24.72 0.58 11.10
CA ALA A 35 23.70 1.15 10.23
C ALA A 35 22.57 0.13 10.01
N PHE A 36 22.89 -1.14 9.79
CA PHE A 36 21.90 -2.22 9.67
C PHE A 36 21.13 -2.46 10.98
N CYS A 37 21.80 -2.47 12.13
CA CYS A 37 21.16 -2.61 13.44
C CYS A 37 20.29 -1.41 13.80
N VAL A 38 20.64 -0.19 13.38
CA VAL A 38 19.79 1.00 13.53
C VAL A 38 18.58 0.90 12.60
N MET A 39 18.79 0.44 11.36
CA MET A 39 17.70 0.22 10.40
C MET A 39 16.75 -0.90 10.86
N ILE A 40 17.23 -1.98 11.49
CA ILE A 40 16.42 -3.04 12.11
C ILE A 40 15.81 -2.59 13.44
N GLY A 41 16.51 -1.77 14.22
CA GLY A 41 16.02 -1.24 15.50
C GLY A 41 14.77 -0.36 15.33
N HIS A 42 14.63 0.33 14.21
CA HIS A 42 13.41 1.05 13.85
C HIS A 42 12.24 0.10 13.47
N VAL A 43 12.53 -1.15 13.11
CA VAL A 43 11.56 -2.12 12.58
C VAL A 43 10.92 -2.98 13.67
N SER A 44 11.55 -3.11 14.84
CA SER A 44 11.19 -4.13 15.84
C SER A 44 10.59 -3.56 17.13
N ALA A 45 10.30 -2.26 17.20
CA ALA A 45 9.83 -1.61 18.42
C ALA A 45 8.39 -1.10 18.29
N GLY A 46 7.42 -1.98 17.99
CA GLY A 46 5.97 -1.65 18.07
C GLY A 46 5.58 -0.30 17.45
N GLY A 47 6.24 0.06 16.35
CA GLY A 47 6.34 1.43 15.87
C GLY A 47 5.27 1.71 14.84
N ASP A 48 4.32 2.58 15.19
CA ASP A 48 3.40 3.26 14.27
C ASP A 48 2.89 2.41 13.07
N ALA A 49 1.98 1.46 13.35
CA ALA A 49 1.37 0.61 12.33
C ALA A 49 0.70 1.40 11.17
N ALA A 50 0.28 2.64 11.40
CA ALA A 50 -0.22 3.52 10.34
C ALA A 50 0.88 3.92 9.35
N LEU A 51 2.09 4.21 9.82
CA LEU A 51 3.25 4.48 8.96
C LEU A 51 3.65 3.23 8.17
N ASP A 52 3.73 2.08 8.83
CA ASP A 52 4.11 0.82 8.18
C ASP A 52 3.06 0.38 7.15
N PHE A 53 1.77 0.55 7.46
CA PHE A 53 0.70 0.34 6.49
C PHE A 53 0.82 1.30 5.30
N GLN A 54 1.03 2.60 5.54
CA GLN A 54 1.20 3.56 4.47
C GLN A 54 2.42 3.20 3.59
N TYR A 55 3.50 2.71 4.17
CA TYR A 55 4.69 2.26 3.43
C TYR A 55 4.44 0.99 2.60
N SER A 56 3.70 0.03 3.17
CA SER A 56 3.27 -1.17 2.45
C SER A 56 2.30 -0.83 1.33
N ALA A 57 1.28 0.01 1.56
CA ALA A 57 0.30 0.39 0.56
C ALA A 57 0.84 1.31 -0.54
N ASN A 58 1.79 2.20 -0.24
CA ASN A 58 2.37 3.18 -1.17
C ASN A 58 2.89 2.52 -2.45
N GLY A 59 2.43 2.94 -3.64
CA GLY A 59 2.97 2.49 -4.91
C GLY A 59 1.91 2.38 -6.00
N VAL A 60 2.33 1.91 -7.18
CA VAL A 60 1.43 1.56 -8.29
C VAL A 60 1.39 0.05 -8.44
N TYR A 61 0.18 -0.50 -8.42
CA TYR A 61 -0.12 -1.92 -8.49
C TYR A 61 -0.95 -2.21 -9.73
N SER A 62 -0.71 -3.36 -10.36
CA SER A 62 -1.51 -3.82 -11.49
C SER A 62 -1.71 -5.33 -11.45
N ASP A 63 -2.87 -5.77 -11.90
CA ASP A 63 -3.24 -7.17 -12.10
C ASP A 63 -2.82 -7.71 -13.48
N ARG A 64 -2.06 -6.93 -14.27
CA ARG A 64 -1.64 -7.31 -15.63
C ARG A 64 -1.08 -8.73 -15.71
N SER A 65 -0.25 -9.13 -14.73
CA SER A 65 0.32 -10.48 -14.69
C SER A 65 -0.76 -11.56 -14.58
N GLN A 66 -1.76 -11.35 -13.73
CA GLN A 66 -2.92 -12.24 -13.59
C GLN A 66 -3.71 -12.30 -14.90
N VAL A 67 -4.13 -11.15 -15.43
CA VAL A 67 -4.90 -11.05 -16.69
C VAL A 67 -4.15 -11.69 -17.87
N SER A 68 -2.82 -11.54 -17.93
CA SER A 68 -2.01 -12.14 -19.00
C SER A 68 -1.88 -13.66 -18.91
N SER A 69 -2.08 -14.23 -17.72
CA SER A 69 -2.00 -15.67 -17.47
C SER A 69 -3.34 -16.39 -17.65
N GLU A 70 -4.45 -15.65 -17.78
CA GLU A 70 -5.77 -16.20 -18.02
C GLU A 70 -5.85 -16.87 -19.39
N GLY A 71 -6.41 -18.07 -19.43
CA GLY A 71 -6.55 -18.84 -20.65
C GLY A 71 -7.47 -18.16 -21.67
N PHE A 72 -7.19 -18.35 -22.96
CA PHE A 72 -7.97 -17.78 -24.08
C PHE A 72 -9.48 -18.06 -24.05
N LEU A 73 -9.91 -19.10 -23.34
CA LEU A 73 -11.31 -19.54 -23.26
C LEU A 73 -12.06 -18.94 -22.06
N GLN A 74 -11.38 -18.20 -21.17
CA GLN A 74 -12.03 -17.54 -20.04
C GLN A 74 -12.37 -16.09 -20.39
N PRO A 75 -13.48 -15.54 -19.85
CA PRO A 75 -13.72 -14.11 -19.89
C PRO A 75 -12.50 -13.38 -19.30
N LYS A 76 -11.90 -12.47 -20.06
CA LYS A 76 -10.79 -11.67 -19.55
C LYS A 76 -11.33 -10.63 -18.59
N ARG A 77 -10.72 -10.55 -17.40
CA ARG A 77 -10.97 -9.44 -16.49
C ARG A 77 -10.50 -8.13 -17.13
N ASP A 78 -11.12 -7.03 -16.70
CA ASP A 78 -10.60 -5.70 -17.00
C ASP A 78 -9.18 -5.57 -16.45
N LEU A 79 -8.31 -4.85 -17.18
CA LEU A 79 -6.99 -4.51 -16.67
C LEU A 79 -7.14 -3.41 -15.63
N ILE A 80 -6.77 -3.70 -14.39
CA ILE A 80 -6.90 -2.77 -13.27
C ILE A 80 -5.52 -2.25 -12.85
N SER A 81 -5.44 -0.96 -12.57
CA SER A 81 -4.29 -0.31 -11.95
C SER A 81 -4.71 0.48 -10.73
N LEU A 82 -4.08 0.22 -9.60
CA LEU A 82 -4.32 0.87 -8.32
C LEU A 82 -3.09 1.69 -7.93
N LYS A 83 -3.27 2.97 -7.62
CA LYS A 83 -2.19 3.89 -7.26
C LYS A 83 -2.45 4.48 -5.89
N TYR A 84 -1.50 4.29 -4.99
CA TYR A 84 -1.50 4.83 -3.63
C TYR A 84 -0.31 5.77 -3.46
N VAL A 85 -0.56 7.05 -3.23
CA VAL A 85 0.47 8.08 -3.07
C VAL A 85 0.35 8.73 -1.70
N PRO A 86 1.34 8.57 -0.80
CA PRO A 86 1.42 9.35 0.42
C PRO A 86 1.48 10.86 0.10
N ILE A 87 0.64 11.66 0.75
CA ILE A 87 0.55 13.11 0.51
C ILE A 87 0.46 13.87 1.82
N THR A 88 0.92 15.12 1.80
CA THR A 88 0.68 16.07 2.89
C THR A 88 -0.58 16.86 2.60
N MET A 89 -1.50 16.91 3.55
CA MET A 89 -2.70 17.72 3.41
C MET A 89 -2.98 18.48 4.72
N LYS A 90 -3.13 19.81 4.63
CA LYS A 90 -3.27 20.65 5.83
C LYS A 90 -4.62 20.52 6.52
N ILE A 91 -5.66 20.12 5.79
CA ILE A 91 -7.04 20.11 6.27
C ILE A 91 -7.43 18.80 6.99
N LEU A 92 -6.73 17.70 6.72
CA LEU A 92 -6.88 16.43 7.45
C LEU A 92 -5.67 16.25 8.37
N GLN A 93 -5.92 15.91 9.62
CA GLN A 93 -4.85 15.65 10.58
C GLN A 93 -4.33 14.22 10.42
N GLY A 94 -3.02 14.02 10.46
CA GLY A 94 -2.40 12.69 10.38
C GLY A 94 -1.97 12.29 8.97
N ARG A 95 -1.84 10.99 8.74
CA ARG A 95 -1.30 10.44 7.49
C ARG A 95 -2.38 10.35 6.44
N VAL A 96 -2.12 10.89 5.26
CA VAL A 96 -3.07 10.86 4.15
C VAL A 96 -2.43 10.19 2.95
N THR A 97 -3.19 9.32 2.29
CA THR A 97 -2.81 8.66 1.04
C THR A 97 -3.85 8.99 -0.01
N TYR A 98 -3.42 9.54 -1.15
CA TYR A 98 -4.25 9.66 -2.34
C TYR A 98 -4.36 8.29 -3.02
N PHE A 99 -5.58 7.89 -3.35
CA PHE A 99 -5.86 6.69 -4.11
C PHE A 99 -6.47 7.01 -5.47
N GLU A 100 -6.05 6.26 -6.49
CA GLU A 100 -6.62 6.29 -7.83
C GLU A 100 -6.73 4.88 -8.38
N GLU A 101 -7.90 4.57 -8.93
CA GLU A 101 -8.16 3.33 -9.66
C GLU A 101 -8.39 3.65 -11.14
N MET A 102 -7.72 2.88 -12.00
CA MET A 102 -7.92 2.91 -13.44
C MET A 102 -8.38 1.54 -13.93
N LEU A 103 -9.41 1.54 -14.78
CA LEU A 103 -9.90 0.38 -15.50
C LEU A 103 -9.58 0.56 -16.99
N ASN A 104 -8.83 -0.38 -17.56
CA ASN A 104 -8.37 -0.34 -18.96
C ASN A 104 -7.71 0.99 -19.36
N GLY A 105 -6.99 1.63 -18.43
CA GLY A 105 -6.31 2.92 -18.63
C GLY A 105 -7.19 4.15 -18.48
N VAL A 106 -8.48 4.00 -18.18
CA VAL A 106 -9.41 5.09 -17.87
C VAL A 106 -9.56 5.22 -16.37
N VAL A 107 -9.45 6.43 -15.84
CA VAL A 107 -9.69 6.71 -14.42
C VAL A 107 -11.14 6.38 -14.08
N TYR A 108 -11.32 5.49 -13.10
CA TYR A 108 -12.62 5.07 -12.63
C TYR A 108 -13.03 5.80 -11.35
N ARG A 109 -12.14 5.84 -10.34
CA ARG A 109 -12.41 6.57 -9.08
C ARG A 109 -11.14 7.08 -8.41
N ARG A 110 -11.34 8.08 -7.55
CA ARG A 110 -10.31 8.72 -6.72
C ARG A 110 -10.88 9.04 -5.34
N HIS A 111 -10.08 8.85 -4.31
CA HIS A 111 -10.44 9.21 -2.93
C HIS A 111 -9.19 9.38 -2.07
N LEU A 112 -9.37 9.92 -0.86
CA LEU A 112 -8.31 10.13 0.12
C LEU A 112 -8.47 9.17 1.29
N TRP A 113 -7.39 8.53 1.68
CA TRP A 113 -7.32 7.62 2.84
C TRP A 113 -6.64 8.35 3.98
N GLN A 114 -7.39 8.72 5.01
CA GLN A 114 -6.82 9.19 6.27
C GLN A 114 -6.55 8.00 7.17
N ILE A 115 -5.28 7.78 7.47
CA ILE A 115 -4.79 6.57 8.14
C ILE A 115 -4.43 6.92 9.58
N SER A 116 -4.96 6.12 10.51
CA SER A 116 -4.65 6.17 11.93
C SER A 116 -4.40 4.75 12.45
N SER A 117 -3.73 4.62 13.60
CA SER A 117 -3.52 3.30 14.21
C SER A 117 -3.57 3.36 15.72
N ILE A 118 -4.02 2.25 16.32
CA ILE A 118 -3.94 1.97 17.76
C ILE A 118 -3.36 0.56 17.88
N ASN A 119 -2.18 0.44 18.51
CA ASN A 119 -1.40 -0.80 18.54
C ASN A 119 -1.12 -1.30 17.11
N ASN A 120 -1.41 -2.57 16.84
CA ASN A 120 -1.27 -3.20 15.52
C ASN A 120 -2.52 -3.05 14.63
N LYS A 121 -3.52 -2.25 15.03
CA LYS A 121 -4.73 -2.02 14.25
C LYS A 121 -4.67 -0.69 13.54
N VAL A 122 -4.90 -0.71 12.23
CA VAL A 122 -4.95 0.45 11.34
C VAL A 122 -6.41 0.71 11.01
N ASN A 123 -6.83 1.96 11.17
CA ASN A 123 -8.15 2.43 10.78
C ASN A 123 -7.98 3.49 9.69
N VAL A 124 -8.75 3.33 8.62
CA VAL A 124 -8.73 4.22 7.48
C VAL A 124 -10.12 4.82 7.28
N VAL A 125 -10.17 6.14 7.27
CA VAL A 125 -11.35 6.89 6.84
C VAL A 125 -11.16 7.28 5.38
N ILE A 126 -12.13 6.94 4.53
CA ILE A 126 -12.08 7.17 3.09
C ILE A 126 -12.95 8.39 2.75
N TYR A 127 -12.33 9.43 2.20
CA TYR A 127 -13.01 10.65 1.77
C TYR A 127 -13.12 10.71 0.25
N ASN A 128 -14.33 10.81 -0.29
CA ASN A 128 -14.52 11.23 -1.67
C ASN A 128 -14.37 12.75 -1.75
N PHE A 129 -14.06 13.25 -2.95
CA PHE A 129 -13.94 14.68 -3.18
C PHE A 129 -14.36 15.05 -4.60
N THR A 130 -14.91 16.25 -4.77
CA THR A 130 -15.53 16.73 -6.01
C THR A 130 -14.56 17.31 -7.02
N SER A 131 -13.28 17.47 -6.68
CA SER A 131 -12.33 18.10 -7.60
C SER A 131 -12.15 17.26 -8.86
N SER A 132 -12.38 17.86 -10.02
CA SER A 132 -12.03 17.30 -11.32
C SER A 132 -10.51 17.24 -11.48
N VAL A 133 -9.89 16.21 -10.91
CA VAL A 133 -8.48 15.90 -11.19
C VAL A 133 -8.42 15.48 -12.66
N SER A 134 -7.82 16.28 -13.55
CA SER A 134 -7.57 15.77 -14.90
C SER A 134 -6.49 14.69 -14.81
N ALA A 135 -6.45 13.72 -15.74
CA ALA A 135 -5.41 12.68 -15.71
C ALA A 135 -3.98 13.26 -15.78
N ASP A 136 -3.86 14.49 -16.27
CA ASP A 136 -2.60 15.24 -16.44
C ASP A 136 -2.35 16.30 -15.34
N SER A 137 -3.22 16.43 -14.33
CA SER A 137 -3.04 17.47 -13.31
C SER A 137 -1.92 17.11 -12.34
N ASP A 138 -1.13 18.12 -11.95
CA ASP A 138 -0.18 18.00 -10.86
C ASP A 138 -0.93 17.61 -9.58
N LEU A 139 -0.64 16.41 -9.05
CA LEU A 139 -1.29 15.88 -7.86
C LEU A 139 -1.10 16.82 -6.67
N ASN A 140 0.07 17.46 -6.53
CA ASN A 140 0.34 18.38 -5.43
C ASN A 140 -0.52 19.64 -5.53
N ALA A 141 -0.62 20.21 -6.73
CA ALA A 141 -1.50 21.35 -6.99
C ALA A 141 -2.97 21.00 -6.75
N THR A 142 -3.37 19.79 -7.16
CA THR A 142 -4.73 19.29 -6.99
C THR A 142 -5.07 19.14 -5.51
N VAL A 143 -4.24 18.43 -4.75
CA VAL A 143 -4.41 18.22 -3.31
C VAL A 143 -4.39 19.55 -2.54
N ALA A 144 -3.55 20.50 -2.94
CA ALA A 144 -3.47 21.82 -2.32
C ALA A 144 -4.74 22.68 -2.55
N ALA A 145 -5.50 22.41 -3.61
CA ALA A 145 -6.74 23.12 -3.92
C ALA A 145 -7.96 22.54 -3.20
N ILE A 146 -7.87 21.32 -2.65
CA ILE A 146 -8.97 20.69 -1.91
C ILE A 146 -9.21 21.46 -0.60
N THR A 147 -10.45 21.92 -0.41
CA THR A 147 -10.94 22.52 0.83
C THR A 147 -11.71 21.51 1.67
N LYS A 148 -12.07 21.85 2.92
CA LYS A 148 -12.85 20.94 3.77
C LYS A 148 -14.25 20.71 3.20
N GLU A 149 -14.79 21.71 2.53
CA GLU A 149 -16.11 21.73 1.91
C GLU A 149 -16.16 20.81 0.68
N ASP A 150 -15.02 20.53 0.05
CA ASP A 150 -14.91 19.61 -1.09
C ASP A 150 -14.83 18.14 -0.66
N LEU A 151 -14.59 17.87 0.64
CA LEU A 151 -14.51 16.51 1.18
C LEU A 151 -15.91 16.01 1.50
N TYR A 152 -16.41 15.10 0.68
CA TYR A 152 -17.67 14.41 0.91
C TYR A 152 -17.35 12.97 1.29
N GLY A 153 -17.28 12.71 2.59
CA GLY A 153 -17.13 11.37 3.11
C GLY A 153 -18.50 10.71 3.23
N ASP A 154 -18.67 9.55 2.60
CA ASP A 154 -19.53 8.54 3.19
C ASP A 154 -18.76 8.05 4.43
N THR A 155 -18.99 8.71 5.58
CA THR A 155 -18.27 8.41 6.84
C THR A 155 -18.53 6.99 7.34
N ASP A 156 -19.48 6.30 6.72
CA ASP A 156 -19.96 4.97 7.07
C ASP A 156 -19.13 3.85 6.43
N ASN A 157 -18.08 4.18 5.66
CA ASN A 157 -17.26 3.19 4.94
C ASN A 157 -15.79 3.11 5.43
N PRO A 158 -15.54 2.79 6.72
CA PRO A 158 -14.18 2.63 7.22
C PRO A 158 -13.52 1.38 6.63
N ALA A 159 -12.22 1.47 6.35
CA ALA A 159 -11.39 0.27 6.19
C ALA A 159 -10.60 0.01 7.47
N SER A 160 -10.48 -1.25 7.86
CA SER A 160 -9.72 -1.66 9.03
C SER A 160 -8.77 -2.78 8.67
N PHE A 161 -7.51 -2.65 9.12
CA PHE A 161 -6.46 -3.62 8.88
C PHE A 161 -5.75 -3.95 10.18
N THR A 162 -5.27 -5.18 10.29
CA THR A 162 -4.43 -5.64 11.38
C THR A 162 -3.05 -5.94 10.82
N GLU A 163 -2.03 -5.35 11.42
CA GLU A 163 -0.65 -5.70 11.17
C GLU A 163 -0.37 -7.10 11.74
N LEU A 164 0.12 -7.95 10.87
CA LEU A 164 0.61 -9.30 11.13
C LEU A 164 2.15 -9.29 11.07
N PRO A 165 2.80 -10.37 11.51
CA PRO A 165 4.24 -10.54 11.33
C PRO A 165 4.69 -10.31 9.88
N ASP A 166 5.97 -9.98 9.71
CA ASP A 166 6.62 -9.74 8.42
C ASP A 166 6.11 -8.51 7.63
N GLY A 167 5.33 -7.62 8.27
CA GLY A 167 4.81 -6.40 7.65
C GLY A 167 3.65 -6.66 6.69
N ILE A 168 2.93 -7.76 6.92
CA ILE A 168 1.68 -8.09 6.23
C ILE A 168 0.53 -7.38 6.94
N PHE A 169 -0.41 -6.83 6.17
CA PHE A 169 -1.62 -6.24 6.70
C PHE A 169 -2.83 -6.93 6.11
N GLU A 170 -3.70 -7.44 6.97
CA GLU A 170 -4.95 -8.08 6.58
C GLU A 170 -6.14 -7.31 7.13
N GLY A 171 -7.16 -7.14 6.31
CA GLY A 171 -8.27 -6.30 6.68
C GLY A 171 -9.40 -6.34 5.68
N ALA A 172 -10.33 -5.41 5.85
CA ALA A 172 -11.42 -5.22 4.92
C ALA A 172 -11.72 -3.74 4.75
N VAL A 173 -12.18 -3.41 3.55
CA VAL A 173 -12.95 -2.19 3.33
C VAL A 173 -14.40 -2.56 3.63
N SER A 174 -15.04 -1.85 4.56
CA SER A 174 -16.43 -2.17 4.94
C SER A 174 -17.39 -2.03 3.77
N ASP A 175 -18.59 -2.57 3.93
CA ASP A 175 -19.68 -2.38 2.97
C ASP A 175 -19.81 -0.90 2.62
N TYR A 176 -19.90 -0.57 1.33
CA TYR A 176 -20.03 0.81 0.88
C TYR A 176 -21.14 0.96 -0.17
N ARG A 177 -21.77 2.15 -0.20
CA ARG A 177 -22.64 2.52 -1.33
C ARG A 177 -21.82 3.19 -2.41
N ASP A 178 -21.88 2.64 -3.61
CA ASP A 178 -21.42 3.33 -4.82
C ASP A 178 -22.34 4.55 -5.09
N SER A 179 -21.82 5.52 -5.84
CA SER A 179 -22.55 6.59 -6.53
C SER A 179 -23.86 6.14 -7.22
N SER A 180 -23.97 4.87 -7.66
CA SER A 180 -25.21 4.27 -8.18
C SER A 180 -26.23 3.86 -7.11
N LYS A 181 -25.91 4.04 -5.82
CA LYS A 181 -26.65 3.58 -4.61
C LYS A 181 -26.69 2.06 -4.40
N SER A 182 -26.00 1.30 -5.24
CA SER A 182 -25.77 -0.14 -5.04
C SER A 182 -24.89 -0.37 -3.82
N MET A 183 -25.26 -1.34 -2.97
CA MET A 183 -24.49 -1.72 -1.79
C MET A 183 -23.43 -2.73 -2.21
N HIS A 184 -22.16 -2.35 -2.11
CA HIS A 184 -21.02 -3.23 -2.34
C HIS A 184 -20.67 -3.92 -1.03
N PRO A 185 -20.56 -5.25 -1.01
CA PRO A 185 -20.17 -5.99 0.18
C PRO A 185 -18.69 -5.76 0.50
N ALA A 186 -18.33 -5.96 1.77
CA ALA A 186 -16.97 -5.77 2.26
C ALA A 186 -15.97 -6.63 1.50
N PHE A 187 -14.91 -5.99 0.99
CA PHE A 187 -13.81 -6.67 0.31
C PHE A 187 -12.70 -6.98 1.30
N HIS A 188 -12.24 -8.23 1.32
CA HIS A 188 -11.07 -8.62 2.11
C HIS A 188 -9.81 -8.23 1.37
N CYS A 189 -8.88 -7.58 2.05
CA CYS A 189 -7.67 -7.03 1.47
C CYS A 189 -6.45 -7.52 2.25
N THR A 190 -5.50 -8.11 1.54
CA THR A 190 -4.18 -8.47 2.10
C THR A 190 -3.13 -7.63 1.39
N PHE A 191 -2.50 -6.72 2.14
CA PHE A 191 -1.33 -5.98 1.69
C PHE A 191 -0.06 -6.68 2.17
N THR A 192 0.82 -6.96 1.23
CA THR A 192 2.19 -7.37 1.50
C THR A 192 3.14 -6.28 1.00
N CYS A 193 4.44 -6.56 1.06
CA CYS A 193 5.47 -5.68 0.54
C CYS A 193 5.33 -5.31 -0.92
N ASN A 194 4.91 -6.24 -1.77
CA ASN A 194 4.91 -6.05 -3.24
C ASN A 194 3.61 -6.49 -3.91
N THR A 195 2.70 -7.07 -3.14
CA THR A 195 1.45 -7.66 -3.65
C THR A 195 0.29 -7.16 -2.81
N LEU A 196 -0.79 -6.82 -3.50
CA LEU A 196 -2.11 -6.59 -2.93
C LEU A 196 -3.04 -7.69 -3.43
N ILE A 197 -3.72 -8.37 -2.52
CA ILE A 197 -4.71 -9.39 -2.84
C ILE A 197 -6.06 -8.87 -2.38
N ILE A 198 -7.05 -8.86 -3.29
CA ILE A 198 -8.43 -8.45 -2.99
C ILE A 198 -9.34 -9.66 -3.16
N GLY A 199 -9.85 -10.14 -2.04
CA GLY A 199 -10.90 -11.15 -1.95
C GLY A 199 -12.26 -10.50 -2.10
N VAL A 200 -12.94 -10.79 -3.21
CA VAL A 200 -14.30 -10.33 -3.47
C VAL A 200 -15.28 -11.40 -2.97
N PRO A 201 -16.24 -11.06 -2.08
CA PRO A 201 -17.20 -12.03 -1.59
C PRO A 201 -18.16 -12.43 -2.71
N ALA A 202 -18.62 -13.69 -2.69
CA ALA A 202 -19.44 -14.27 -3.78
C ALA A 202 -20.78 -13.56 -4.04
N VAL A 203 -21.24 -12.73 -3.10
CA VAL A 203 -22.48 -11.95 -3.22
C VAL A 203 -22.27 -10.61 -3.96
N ALA A 204 -21.02 -10.21 -4.22
CA ALA A 204 -20.70 -8.99 -4.93
C ALA A 204 -20.94 -9.14 -6.44
N VAL A 205 -21.26 -8.04 -7.12
CA VAL A 205 -21.41 -8.02 -8.59
C VAL A 205 -20.06 -8.23 -9.28
N GLU A 206 -18.98 -7.84 -8.62
CA GLU A 206 -17.59 -7.98 -9.06
C GLU A 206 -17.01 -9.37 -8.77
N ALA A 207 -17.79 -10.26 -8.16
CA ALA A 207 -17.39 -11.63 -7.89
C ALA A 207 -17.18 -12.37 -9.22
N THR A 208 -16.06 -13.06 -9.33
CA THR A 208 -15.74 -13.88 -10.50
C THR A 208 -15.43 -15.31 -10.04
N ASP A 209 -15.66 -16.26 -10.93
CA ASP A 209 -15.30 -17.67 -10.74
C ASP A 209 -13.78 -17.90 -10.74
N GLN A 210 -13.02 -16.92 -11.23
CA GLN A 210 -11.55 -16.90 -11.29
C GLN A 210 -10.86 -16.60 -9.95
N GLY A 211 -11.61 -16.33 -8.87
CA GLY A 211 -11.07 -16.13 -7.51
C GLY A 211 -10.63 -14.69 -7.21
N SER A 212 -9.69 -14.51 -6.27
CA SER A 212 -9.24 -13.19 -5.82
C SER A 212 -8.52 -12.41 -6.92
N TYR A 213 -8.54 -11.08 -6.84
CA TYR A 213 -7.68 -10.22 -7.66
C TYR A 213 -6.29 -10.15 -7.02
N VAL A 214 -5.25 -10.32 -7.83
CA VAL A 214 -3.85 -10.31 -7.39
C VAL A 214 -3.12 -9.22 -8.14
N PHE A 215 -2.76 -8.17 -7.41
CA PHE A 215 -2.06 -7.04 -7.95
C PHE A 215 -0.59 -7.06 -7.53
N THR A 216 0.31 -6.86 -8.49
CA THR A 216 1.73 -6.74 -8.23
C THR A 216 2.17 -5.29 -8.39
N ARG A 217 3.05 -4.82 -7.52
CA ARG A 217 3.65 -3.49 -7.61
C ARG A 217 4.54 -3.41 -8.85
N VAL A 218 4.31 -2.41 -9.70
CA VAL A 218 4.99 -2.24 -11.00
C VAL A 218 5.95 -1.05 -11.05
N LYS A 219 5.94 -0.18 -10.02
CA LYS A 219 6.81 1.00 -9.92
C LYS A 219 7.37 1.14 -8.51
N ASP A 220 8.44 1.92 -8.39
CA ASP A 220 9.01 2.29 -7.09
C ASP A 220 8.00 3.03 -6.20
N ARG A 221 8.26 3.00 -4.89
CA ARG A 221 7.50 3.76 -3.89
C ARG A 221 7.63 5.27 -4.15
N PHE A 222 6.55 6.00 -3.89
CA PHE A 222 6.61 7.45 -3.80
C PHE A 222 7.30 7.88 -2.49
N PRO A 223 7.91 9.06 -2.42
CA PRO A 223 8.41 9.61 -1.16
C PRO A 223 7.28 9.69 -0.12
N ILE A 224 7.56 9.30 1.12
CA ILE A 224 6.66 9.57 2.25
C ILE A 224 7.01 10.96 2.79
N PRO A 225 6.05 11.91 2.85
CA PRO A 225 6.28 13.25 3.38
C PRO A 225 6.54 13.31 4.88
#